data_AF-K1SCL8-F1
#
_entry.id   AF-K1SCL8-F1
#
_cell.length_a   1.000
_cell.length_b   1.000
_cell.length_c   1.000
_cell.angle_alpha   90.00
_cell.angle_beta   90.00
_cell.angle_gamma   90.00
#
_symmetry.space_group_name_H-M   'P 1'
#
loop_
_entity.id
_entity.type
_entity.pdbx_description
1 polymer ?
#
loop_
_entity_poly.entity_id
_entity_poly.type
_entity_poly.pdbx_seq_one_letter_code
_entity_poly.pdbx_strand_id
1 'polypeptide(L)'
;KVASVGALGTTLETAFNTKDSSGNSSVDLVAIKAVSTQTAAMFAATYNALVSGAECRACRGEDGLPVYFTFNFIPITSAEQLTEMSGWDAKETGNWIANKDFVDQMLVTVNPDVTSDDINAIMQSLSYEKIKEMMG
;
A
#
# COMPACT_ATOMS: atom_id res chain seq x y z
N LYS A 1 -23.24 9.99 6.04
CA LYS A 1 -22.01 9.31 5.59
C LYS A 1 -20.81 10.12 6.03
N VAL A 2 -20.04 9.60 6.97
CA VAL A 2 -18.79 10.22 7.46
C VAL A 2 -17.64 9.40 6.88
N ALA A 3 -16.71 10.07 6.20
CA ALA A 3 -15.46 9.48 5.72
C ALA A 3 -14.33 9.89 6.67
N SER A 4 -13.53 8.93 7.11
CA SER A 4 -12.37 9.16 7.98
C SER A 4 -11.09 8.64 7.33
N VAL A 5 -9.98 9.33 7.58
CA VAL A 5 -8.62 8.87 7.28
C VAL A 5 -7.92 8.72 8.63
N GLY A 6 -7.52 7.50 8.99
CA GLY A 6 -6.92 7.22 10.28
C GLY A 6 -5.93 6.07 10.20
N ALA A 7 -4.96 6.05 11.12
CA ALA A 7 -4.11 4.89 11.34
C ALA A 7 -4.93 3.76 11.97
N LEU A 8 -4.64 2.50 11.59
CA LEU A 8 -5.24 1.32 12.19
C LEU A 8 -5.12 1.40 13.72
N GLY A 9 -6.24 1.26 14.43
CA GLY A 9 -6.25 1.35 15.89
C GLY A 9 -7.64 1.30 16.52
N THR A 10 -7.66 1.17 17.84
CA THR A 10 -8.88 1.00 18.67
C THR A 10 -9.95 2.06 18.44
N THR A 11 -9.57 3.27 18.02
CA THR A 11 -10.51 4.35 17.69
C THR A 11 -11.32 4.06 16.42
N LEU A 12 -10.69 3.50 15.39
CA LEU A 12 -11.40 3.11 14.15
C LEU A 12 -12.28 1.89 14.37
N GLU A 13 -11.80 0.90 15.13
CA GLU A 13 -12.61 -0.27 15.51
C GLU A 13 -13.84 0.16 16.32
N THR A 14 -13.65 1.04 17.30
CA THR A 14 -14.77 1.60 18.09
C THR A 14 -15.73 2.35 17.18
N ALA A 15 -15.24 3.13 16.22
CA ALA A 15 -16.07 3.92 15.32
C ALA A 15 -16.93 3.05 14.37
N PHE A 16 -16.38 1.95 13.84
CA PHE A 16 -17.17 0.98 13.06
C PHE A 16 -18.25 0.26 13.89
N ASN A 17 -17.95 0.00 15.17
CA ASN A 17 -18.86 -0.71 16.07
C ASN A 17 -19.88 0.19 16.77
N THR A 18 -19.65 1.51 16.81
CA THR A 18 -20.58 2.47 17.42
C THR A 18 -21.80 2.67 16.53
N LYS A 19 -23.00 2.60 17.14
CA LYS A 19 -24.27 2.84 16.46
C LYS A 19 -24.88 4.16 16.92
N ASP A 20 -25.50 4.89 15.99
CA ASP A 20 -26.35 6.03 16.31
C ASP A 20 -27.67 5.57 16.95
N SER A 21 -28.50 6.52 17.40
CA SER A 21 -29.79 6.24 18.03
C SER A 21 -30.80 5.53 17.12
N SER A 22 -30.54 5.47 15.80
CA SER A 22 -31.35 4.78 14.80
C SER A 22 -30.76 3.42 14.39
N GLY A 23 -29.62 3.03 14.99
CA GLY A 23 -28.94 1.76 14.70
C GLY A 23 -27.96 1.79 13.52
N ASN A 24 -27.71 2.96 12.92
CA ASN A 24 -26.74 3.08 11.83
C ASN A 24 -25.30 3.13 12.38
N SER A 25 -24.34 2.62 11.62
CA SER A 25 -22.92 2.75 11.99
C SER A 25 -22.48 4.22 12.01
N SER A 26 -21.66 4.60 12.98
CA SER A 26 -21.08 5.94 13.05
C SER A 26 -20.09 6.24 11.90
N VAL A 27 -19.55 5.20 11.27
CA VAL A 27 -18.68 5.28 10.09
C VAL A 27 -19.11 4.22 9.06
N ASP A 28 -19.25 4.67 7.81
CA ASP A 28 -19.61 3.81 6.67
C ASP A 28 -18.39 3.42 5.81
N LEU A 29 -17.31 4.20 5.89
CA LEU A 29 -16.10 4.02 5.09
C LEU A 29 -14.89 4.67 5.75
N VAL A 30 -13.77 3.96 5.73
CA VAL A 30 -12.44 4.46 6.10
C VAL A 30 -11.51 4.29 4.90
N ALA A 31 -10.75 5.33 4.58
CA ALA A 31 -9.69 5.25 3.58
C ALA A 31 -8.35 5.00 4.26
N ILE A 32 -7.75 3.84 4.00
CA ILE A 32 -6.47 3.42 4.58
C ILE A 32 -5.37 3.50 3.54
N LYS A 33 -4.15 3.84 3.97
CA LYS A 33 -2.96 3.82 3.13
C LYS A 33 -1.93 2.84 3.70
N ALA A 34 -1.48 1.89 2.88
CA ALA A 34 -0.43 0.94 3.26
C ALA A 34 0.96 1.60 3.17
N VAL A 35 1.41 2.22 4.25
CA VAL A 35 2.66 3.02 4.27
C VAL A 35 3.92 2.17 4.05
N SER A 36 3.90 0.90 4.46
CA SER A 36 4.99 -0.07 4.22
C SER A 36 5.28 -0.22 2.72
N THR A 37 4.25 -0.44 1.91
CA THR A 37 4.35 -0.59 0.45
C THR A 37 4.84 0.69 -0.24
N GLN A 38 4.39 1.86 0.23
CA GLN A 38 4.93 3.14 -0.26
C GLN A 38 6.42 3.26 0.06
N THR A 39 6.83 2.89 1.27
CA THR A 39 8.24 2.92 1.67
C THR A 39 9.08 1.97 0.84
N ALA A 40 8.55 0.78 0.52
CA ALA A 40 9.19 -0.19 -0.37
C ALA A 40 9.38 0.35 -1.80
N ALA A 41 8.38 1.03 -2.37
CA ALA A 41 8.51 1.66 -3.68
C ALA A 41 9.59 2.76 -3.69
N MET A 42 9.65 3.58 -2.63
CA MET A 42 10.69 4.61 -2.50
C MET A 42 12.09 4.01 -2.30
N PHE A 43 12.17 2.91 -1.54
CA PHE A 43 13.39 2.13 -1.41
C PHE A 43 13.84 1.59 -2.77
N ALA A 44 12.95 0.95 -3.53
CA ALA A 44 13.26 0.39 -4.83
C ALA A 44 13.73 1.48 -5.81
N ALA A 45 13.02 2.61 -5.88
CA ALA A 45 13.43 3.74 -6.71
C ALA A 45 14.84 4.26 -6.36
N THR A 46 15.14 4.36 -5.06
CA THR A 46 16.47 4.80 -4.58
C THR A 46 17.55 3.77 -4.90
N TYR A 47 17.27 2.49 -4.66
CA TYR A 47 18.19 1.39 -4.93
C TYR A 47 18.52 1.28 -6.42
N ASN A 48 17.50 1.36 -7.28
CA ASN A 48 17.66 1.33 -8.73
C ASN A 48 18.53 2.50 -9.22
N ALA A 49 18.34 3.70 -8.67
CA ALA A 49 19.18 4.86 -8.98
C ALA A 49 20.65 4.65 -8.57
N LEU A 50 20.89 4.02 -7.41
CA LEU A 50 22.24 3.75 -6.91
C LEU A 50 22.97 2.68 -7.74
N VAL A 51 22.26 1.64 -8.20
CA VAL A 51 22.88 0.50 -8.88
C VAL A 51 22.96 0.68 -10.40
N SER A 52 21.97 1.33 -11.01
CA SER A 52 21.86 1.47 -12.48
C SER A 52 21.92 2.92 -12.96
N GLY A 53 22.12 3.87 -12.04
CA GLY A 53 22.17 5.29 -12.33
C GLY A 53 20.79 5.95 -12.32
N ALA A 54 20.77 7.25 -12.01
CA ALA A 54 19.54 8.05 -11.91
C ALA A 54 18.78 8.18 -13.24
N GLU A 55 19.43 7.90 -14.37
CA GLU A 55 18.84 7.95 -15.71
C GLU A 55 18.20 6.61 -16.15
N CYS A 56 18.21 5.58 -15.28
CA CYS A 56 17.63 4.29 -15.65
C CYS A 56 16.09 4.37 -15.78
N ARG A 57 15.52 3.46 -16.58
CA ARG A 57 14.08 3.43 -16.89
C ARG A 57 13.19 3.13 -15.68
N ALA A 58 13.76 2.61 -14.59
CA ALA A 58 13.06 2.42 -13.32
C ALA A 58 12.96 3.71 -12.48
N CYS A 59 13.74 4.74 -12.81
CA CYS A 59 13.82 6.01 -12.07
C CYS A 59 13.26 7.21 -12.85
N ARG A 60 13.21 7.12 -14.19
CA ARG A 60 12.70 8.18 -15.07
C ARG A 60 11.66 7.64 -16.04
N GLY A 61 10.73 8.52 -16.42
CA GLY A 61 9.77 8.23 -17.47
C GLY A 61 10.47 8.08 -18.82
N GLU A 62 9.75 7.58 -19.83
CA GLU A 62 10.30 7.43 -21.18
C GLU A 62 10.73 8.76 -21.81
N ASP A 63 10.17 9.88 -21.33
CA ASP A 63 10.53 11.24 -21.70
C ASP A 63 11.77 11.79 -20.97
N GLY A 64 12.38 11.01 -20.08
CA GLY A 64 13.51 11.42 -19.24
C GLY A 64 13.14 12.35 -18.07
N LEU A 65 11.85 12.62 -17.84
CA LEU A 65 11.40 13.46 -16.75
C LEU A 65 11.29 12.67 -15.43
N PRO A 66 11.30 13.37 -14.27
CA PRO A 66 11.02 12.74 -12.99
C PRO A 66 9.65 12.07 -12.99
N VAL A 67 9.59 10.87 -12.41
CA VAL A 67 8.35 10.09 -12.32
C VAL A 67 7.56 10.50 -11.07
N TYR A 68 6.25 10.62 -11.23
CA TYR A 68 5.34 10.77 -10.09
C TYR A 68 4.78 9.41 -9.70
N PHE A 69 5.04 8.98 -8.47
CA PHE A 69 4.48 7.75 -7.94
C PHE A 69 3.07 7.96 -7.40
N THR A 70 2.13 7.13 -7.85
CA THR A 70 0.73 7.19 -7.41
C THR A 70 0.45 6.05 -6.44
N PHE A 71 -0.21 6.38 -5.31
CA PHE A 71 -0.54 5.42 -4.27
C PHE A 71 -2.04 5.45 -3.98
N ASN A 72 -2.68 4.28 -4.02
CA ASN A 72 -4.10 4.18 -3.76
C ASN A 72 -4.42 4.32 -2.27
N PHE A 73 -5.57 4.95 -2.00
CA PHE A 73 -6.27 4.70 -0.75
C PHE A 73 -7.10 3.43 -0.90
N ILE A 74 -7.00 2.56 0.10
CA ILE A 74 -7.76 1.32 0.19
C ILE A 74 -9.04 1.62 0.98
N PRO A 75 -10.23 1.50 0.36
CA PRO A 75 -11.49 1.71 1.06
C PRO A 75 -11.80 0.50 1.93
N ILE A 76 -12.10 0.76 3.19
CA ILE A 76 -12.52 -0.23 4.19
C ILE A 76 -13.93 0.09 4.63
N THR A 77 -14.79 -0.91 4.54
CA THR A 77 -16.24 -0.76 4.74
C THR A 77 -16.79 -1.61 5.88
N SER A 78 -15.95 -2.44 6.52
CA SER A 78 -16.37 -3.23 7.69
C SER A 78 -15.29 -3.33 8.76
N ALA A 79 -15.73 -3.67 9.98
CA ALA A 79 -14.84 -3.96 11.09
C ALA A 79 -14.02 -5.24 10.85
N GLU A 80 -14.57 -6.26 10.16
CA GLU A 80 -13.80 -7.49 9.88
C GLU A 80 -12.61 -7.20 8.96
N GLN A 81 -12.81 -6.38 7.92
CA GLN A 81 -11.72 -5.95 7.04
C GLN A 81 -10.65 -5.20 7.84
N LEU A 82 -11.05 -4.32 8.76
CA LEU A 82 -10.14 -3.55 9.61
C LEU A 82 -9.30 -4.48 10.51
N THR A 83 -9.94 -5.45 11.15
CA THR A 83 -9.26 -6.43 12.02
C THR A 83 -8.30 -7.30 11.21
N GLU A 84 -8.68 -7.77 10.03
CA GLU A 84 -7.80 -8.57 9.18
C GLU A 84 -6.56 -7.77 8.75
N MET A 85 -6.75 -6.52 8.30
CA MET A 85 -5.65 -5.63 7.91
C MET A 85 -4.67 -5.32 9.04
N SER A 86 -5.13 -5.33 10.29
CA SER A 86 -4.26 -5.10 11.45
C SER A 86 -3.16 -6.15 11.58
N GLY A 87 -3.35 -7.34 10.99
CA GLY A 87 -2.38 -8.43 10.98
C GLY A 87 -1.42 -8.45 9.78
N TRP A 88 -1.52 -7.52 8.83
CA TRP A 88 -0.76 -7.57 7.57
C TRP A 88 0.63 -6.96 7.65
N ASP A 89 0.81 -5.88 8.43
CA ASP A 89 2.12 -5.31 8.78
C ASP A 89 2.31 -5.43 10.31
N ALA A 90 2.43 -6.67 10.79
CA ALA A 90 2.46 -7.01 12.20
C ALA A 90 3.83 -7.56 12.58
N LYS A 91 4.58 -6.79 13.38
CA LYS A 91 5.92 -7.15 13.84
C LYS A 91 5.91 -8.45 14.65
N GLU A 92 4.84 -8.67 15.43
CA GLU A 92 4.66 -9.79 16.35
C GLU A 92 4.52 -11.12 15.61
N THR A 93 3.91 -11.12 14.42
CA THR A 93 3.77 -12.32 13.57
C THR A 93 4.85 -12.39 12.50
N GLY A 94 5.61 -11.31 12.27
CA GLY A 94 6.58 -11.21 11.19
C GLY A 94 5.93 -11.02 9.81
N ASN A 95 4.65 -10.68 9.78
CA ASN A 95 3.90 -10.42 8.57
C ASN A 95 4.21 -9.01 8.04
N TRP A 96 4.49 -8.91 6.75
CA TRP A 96 4.73 -7.65 6.07
C TRP A 96 4.12 -7.70 4.69
N ILE A 97 3.32 -6.69 4.34
CA ILE A 97 2.82 -6.52 2.97
C ILE A 97 4.02 -6.29 2.03
N ALA A 98 4.94 -5.43 2.47
CA ALA A 98 6.20 -5.14 1.78
C ALA A 98 7.28 -6.20 2.08
N ASN A 99 6.97 -7.47 1.78
CA ASN A 99 7.94 -8.56 1.91
C ASN A 99 8.98 -8.54 0.77
N LYS A 100 9.93 -9.49 0.80
CA LYS A 100 10.98 -9.60 -0.20
C LYS A 100 10.43 -9.73 -1.62
N ASP A 101 9.45 -10.61 -1.83
CA ASP A 101 8.89 -10.87 -3.16
C ASP A 101 8.17 -9.64 -3.72
N PHE A 102 7.56 -8.82 -2.85
CA PHE A 102 6.98 -7.54 -3.24
C PHE A 102 8.06 -6.53 -3.66
N VAL A 103 9.14 -6.41 -2.89
CA VAL A 103 10.25 -5.49 -3.21
C VAL A 103 10.96 -5.91 -4.49
N ASP A 104 11.25 -7.21 -4.64
CA ASP A 104 11.94 -7.79 -5.78
C ASP A 104 11.26 -7.45 -7.11
N GLN A 105 9.93 -7.36 -7.14
CA GLN A 105 9.18 -6.96 -8.33
C GLN A 105 9.61 -5.58 -8.88
N MET A 106 10.12 -4.70 -8.02
CA MET A 106 10.48 -3.32 -8.34
C MET A 106 11.99 -3.10 -8.53
N LEU A 107 12.85 -4.12 -8.35
CA LEU A 107 14.30 -3.98 -8.40
C LEU A 107 14.87 -4.33 -9.78
N VAL A 108 15.68 -3.42 -10.35
CA VAL A 108 16.39 -3.65 -11.64
C VAL A 108 17.39 -4.80 -11.59
N THR A 109 17.87 -5.18 -10.40
CA THR A 109 18.78 -6.32 -10.21
C THR A 109 18.07 -7.68 -10.28
N VAL A 110 16.75 -7.70 -10.10
CA VAL A 110 15.92 -8.90 -10.20
C VAL A 110 15.14 -8.90 -11.52
N ASN A 111 14.60 -7.74 -11.90
CA ASN A 111 13.83 -7.51 -13.12
C ASN A 111 14.53 -6.42 -13.96
N PRO A 112 15.49 -6.78 -14.83
CA PRO A 112 16.32 -5.81 -15.57
C PRO A 112 15.53 -4.85 -16.47
N ASP A 113 14.36 -5.28 -16.94
CA ASP A 113 13.50 -4.50 -17.84
C ASP A 113 12.43 -3.68 -17.09
N VAL A 114 12.40 -3.72 -15.76
CA VAL A 114 11.40 -2.98 -14.97
C VAL A 114 11.49 -1.49 -15.23
N THR A 115 10.35 -0.88 -15.51
CA THR A 115 10.21 0.55 -15.73
C THR A 115 9.55 1.21 -14.53
N SER A 116 9.63 2.54 -14.48
CA SER A 116 8.93 3.32 -13.49
C SER A 116 7.41 3.19 -13.59
N ASP A 117 6.90 2.94 -14.80
CA ASP A 117 5.48 2.70 -15.06
C ASP A 117 5.04 1.34 -14.52
N ASP A 118 5.89 0.32 -14.62
CA ASP A 118 5.64 -1.00 -14.00
C ASP A 118 5.57 -0.88 -12.47
N ILE A 119 6.51 -0.14 -11.86
CA ILE A 119 6.51 0.13 -10.41
C ILE A 119 5.22 0.87 -10.02
N ASN A 120 4.81 1.87 -10.81
CA ASN A 120 3.55 2.58 -10.60
C ASN A 120 2.34 1.66 -10.73
N ALA A 121 2.31 0.77 -11.72
CA ALA A 121 1.25 -0.19 -11.92
C ALA A 121 1.13 -1.17 -10.73
N ILE A 122 2.27 -1.63 -10.19
CA ILE A 122 2.30 -2.45 -8.96
C ILE A 122 1.63 -1.67 -7.81
N MET A 123 2.05 -0.42 -7.57
CA MET A 123 1.50 0.39 -6.48
C MET A 123 0.00 0.72 -6.67
N GLN A 124 -0.44 0.92 -7.91
CA GLN A 124 -1.84 1.17 -8.26
C GLN A 124 -2.71 -0.10 -8.29
N SER A 125 -2.10 -1.28 -8.29
CA SER A 125 -2.84 -2.55 -8.19
C SER A 125 -3.28 -2.87 -6.76
N LEU A 126 -2.67 -2.21 -5.77
CA LEU A 126 -2.90 -2.47 -4.35
C LEU A 126 -4.33 -2.06 -3.96
N SER A 127 -5.10 -3.09 -3.63
CA SER A 127 -6.44 -3.04 -3.05
C SER A 127 -6.48 -3.96 -1.84
N TYR A 128 -7.57 -3.90 -1.05
CA TYR A 128 -7.78 -4.81 0.07
C TYR A 128 -7.67 -6.28 -0.38
N GLU A 129 -8.41 -6.67 -1.43
CA GLU A 129 -8.39 -8.05 -1.95
C GLU A 129 -7.01 -8.46 -2.48
N LYS A 130 -6.31 -7.54 -3.17
CA LYS A 130 -4.99 -7.85 -3.71
C LYS A 130 -3.96 -8.09 -2.61
N ILE A 131 -3.97 -7.25 -1.58
CA ILE A 131 -3.05 -7.42 -0.46
C ILE A 131 -3.41 -8.69 0.32
N LYS A 132 -4.70 -8.96 0.55
CA LYS A 132 -5.14 -10.20 1.17
C LYS A 132 -4.60 -11.43 0.44
N GLU A 133 -4.72 -11.48 -0.89
CA GLU A 133 -4.15 -12.55 -1.72
C GLU A 133 -2.64 -12.70 -1.53
N MET A 134 -1.92 -11.58 -1.43
CA MET A 134 -0.46 -11.58 -1.20
C MET A 134 -0.08 -12.10 0.20
N MET A 135 -0.95 -11.96 1.19
CA MET A 135 -0.68 -12.34 2.58
C MET A 135 -0.93 -13.83 2.87
N GLY A 136 -1.65 -14.55 1.99
CA GLY A 136 -1.96 -15.98 2.14
C GLY A 136 -3.17 -16.23 3.03
#